data_AF-C4XQP6-F1
#
_entry.id   AF-C4XQP6-F1
#
_cell.length_a   1.000
_cell.length_b   1.000
_cell.length_c   1.000
_cell.angle_alpha   90.00
_cell.angle_beta   90.00
_cell.angle_gamma   90.00
#
_symmetry.space_group_name_H-M   'P 1'
#
loop_
_entity.id
_entity.type
_entity.pdbx_description
1 polymer ?
#
loop_
_entity_poly.entity_id
_entity_poly.type
_entity_poly.pdbx_seq_one_letter_code
_entity_poly.pdbx_strand_id
1 'polypeptide(L)'
;MKTLVSRDNIIRLLLLVALGGTLYKGFLKTPEGATLFARQSFYNGLVNDGENTSIMKERHRDVLEATDKAIKVRLDELRAGVYKPAPGSLVSEDSLVRAVRKNLATRARAMDDELRAAEKLERARRLEAAGWRMGWACPPVGEAQP
;
A
#
# COMPACT_ATOMS: atom_id res chain seq x y z
N MET A 1 42.94 21.79 -40.01
CA MET A 1 41.83 21.67 -39.03
C MET A 1 40.82 20.67 -39.59
N LYS A 2 40.68 19.48 -38.99
CA LYS A 2 39.57 18.57 -39.35
C LYS A 2 38.30 19.19 -38.79
N THR A 3 37.36 19.55 -39.64
CA THR A 3 36.05 20.06 -39.23
C THR A 3 35.37 18.98 -38.38
N LEU A 4 35.32 19.20 -37.06
CA LEU A 4 34.70 18.30 -36.08
C LEU A 4 33.18 18.14 -36.29
N VAL A 5 32.60 18.99 -37.13
CA VAL A 5 31.17 19.05 -37.42
C VAL A 5 30.88 18.30 -38.72
N SER A 6 30.76 16.98 -38.61
CA SER A 6 30.13 16.12 -39.63
C SER A 6 28.73 15.74 -39.16
N ARG A 7 27.80 15.53 -40.12
CA ARG A 7 26.44 15.04 -39.84
C ARG A 7 26.46 13.79 -38.95
N ASP A 8 27.40 12.88 -39.18
CA ASP A 8 27.52 11.64 -38.42
C ASP A 8 27.94 11.90 -36.96
N ASN A 9 28.83 12.87 -36.73
CA ASN A 9 29.23 13.27 -35.38
C ASN A 9 28.07 13.94 -34.62
N ILE A 10 27.25 14.73 -35.32
CA ILE A 10 26.04 15.34 -34.75
C ILE A 10 25.04 14.24 -34.37
N ILE A 11 24.77 13.28 -35.25
CA ILE A 11 23.84 12.18 -34.98
C ILE A 11 24.34 11.35 -33.79
N ARG A 12 25.63 11.01 -33.73
CA ARG A 12 26.22 10.29 -32.59
C ARG A 12 26.08 11.08 -31.29
N LEU A 13 26.32 12.38 -31.30
CA LEU A 13 26.13 13.24 -30.14
C LEU A 13 24.67 13.25 -29.67
N LEU A 14 23.71 13.40 -30.60
CA LEU A 14 22.29 13.36 -30.30
C LEU A 14 21.87 12.00 -29.71
N LEU A 15 22.40 10.89 -30.24
CA LEU A 15 22.16 9.55 -29.70
C LEU A 15 22.74 9.39 -28.29
N LEU A 16 23.93 9.90 -28.02
CA LEU A 16 24.53 9.89 -26.68
C LEU A 16 23.71 10.73 -25.69
N VAL A 17 23.23 11.90 -26.11
CA VAL A 17 22.34 12.74 -25.29
C VAL A 17 21.02 12.03 -25.02
N ALA A 18 20.43 11.38 -26.03
CA ALA A 18 19.20 10.61 -25.86
C ALA A 18 19.41 9.42 -24.92
N LEU A 19 20.51 8.68 -25.05
CA LEU A 19 20.87 7.58 -24.16
C LEU A 19 21.09 8.06 -22.72
N GLY A 20 21.86 9.13 -22.54
CA GLY A 20 22.09 9.75 -21.24
C GLY A 20 20.80 10.25 -20.60
N GLY A 21 19.91 10.86 -21.39
CA GLY A 21 18.59 11.29 -20.95
C GLY A 21 17.71 10.13 -20.50
N THR A 22 17.73 9.01 -21.21
CA THR A 22 17.00 7.78 -20.83
C THR A 22 17.55 7.18 -19.53
N LEU A 23 18.87 7.07 -19.40
CA LEU A 23 19.51 6.58 -18.18
C LEU A 23 19.20 7.48 -16.99
N TYR A 24 19.27 8.80 -17.16
CA TYR A 24 18.93 9.77 -16.12
C TYR A 24 17.47 9.67 -15.69
N LYS A 25 16.53 9.59 -16.64
CA LYS A 25 15.10 9.39 -16.33
C LYS A 25 14.84 8.08 -15.62
N GLY A 26 15.52 6.99 -16.03
CA GLY A 26 15.45 5.71 -15.35
C GLY A 26 15.96 5.80 -13.91
N PHE A 27 17.11 6.44 -13.73
CA PHE A 27 17.71 6.64 -12.42
C PHE A 27 16.85 7.48 -11.48
N LEU A 28 16.21 8.55 -11.94
CA LEU A 28 15.28 9.33 -11.11
C LEU A 28 14.05 8.55 -10.62
N LYS A 29 13.75 7.40 -11.24
CA LYS A 29 12.69 6.49 -10.77
C LYS A 29 13.17 5.48 -9.73
N THR A 30 14.49 5.36 -9.53
CA THR A 30 15.05 4.53 -8.46
C THR A 30 14.88 5.22 -7.11
N PRO A 31 14.75 4.50 -5.98
CA PRO A 31 14.70 5.10 -4.65
C PRO A 31 15.92 5.97 -4.33
N GLU A 32 17.11 5.58 -4.79
CA GLU A 32 18.37 6.31 -4.65
C GLU A 32 18.30 7.65 -5.38
N GLY A 33 17.89 7.65 -6.65
CA GLY A 33 17.72 8.88 -7.43
C GLY A 33 16.58 9.76 -6.91
N ALA A 34 15.46 9.16 -6.52
CA ALA A 34 14.28 9.88 -6.04
C ALA A 34 14.55 10.58 -4.70
N THR A 35 15.20 9.91 -3.74
CA THR A 35 15.57 10.51 -2.45
C THR A 35 16.67 11.57 -2.57
N LEU A 36 17.50 11.50 -3.62
CA LEU A 36 18.58 12.46 -3.88
C LEU A 36 18.13 13.73 -4.61
N PHE A 37 17.31 13.59 -5.67
CA PHE A 37 16.96 14.70 -6.57
C PHE A 37 15.51 15.19 -6.44
N ALA A 38 14.58 14.32 -6.02
CA ALA A 38 13.14 14.59 -5.99
C ALA A 38 12.54 14.35 -4.59
N ARG A 39 13.31 14.71 -3.56
CA ARG A 39 13.08 14.33 -2.15
C ARG A 39 11.67 14.63 -1.64
N GLN A 40 11.17 15.84 -1.86
CA GLN A 40 9.83 16.21 -1.39
C GLN A 40 8.74 15.37 -2.08
N SER A 41 8.87 15.14 -3.40
CA SER A 41 7.92 14.30 -4.13
C SER A 41 7.97 12.85 -3.66
N PHE A 42 9.15 12.34 -3.30
CA PHE A 42 9.32 11.00 -2.77
C PHE A 42 8.62 10.84 -1.41
N TYR A 43 8.89 11.73 -0.44
CA TYR A 43 8.24 11.62 0.87
C TYR A 43 6.74 11.90 0.82
N ASN A 44 6.30 12.89 0.04
CA ASN A 44 4.87 13.11 -0.17
C ASN A 44 4.18 11.84 -0.69
N GLY A 45 4.82 11.11 -1.61
CA GLY A 45 4.32 9.82 -2.10
C GLY A 45 4.28 8.75 -1.01
N LEU A 46 5.34 8.66 -0.19
CA LEU A 46 5.47 7.69 0.89
C LEU A 46 4.43 7.93 2.03
N VAL A 47 4.23 9.19 2.42
CA VAL A 47 3.24 9.58 3.42
C VAL A 47 1.83 9.36 2.89
N ASN A 48 1.54 9.78 1.66
CA ASN A 48 0.23 9.56 1.03
C ASN A 48 -0.12 8.07 0.89
N ASP A 49 0.85 7.21 0.53
CA ASP A 49 0.65 5.76 0.53
C ASP A 49 0.33 5.23 1.95
N GLY A 50 1.02 5.75 2.96
CA GLY A 50 0.74 5.45 4.37
C GLY A 50 -0.68 5.84 4.80
N GLU A 51 -1.09 7.08 4.49
CA GLU A 51 -2.42 7.62 4.82
C GLU A 51 -3.54 6.88 4.10
N ASN A 52 -3.37 6.58 2.82
CA ASN A 52 -4.33 5.76 2.08
C ASN A 52 -4.44 4.35 2.66
N THR A 53 -3.30 3.76 3.04
CA THR A 53 -3.28 2.43 3.67
C THR A 53 -4.06 2.46 5.00
N SER A 54 -3.81 3.45 5.87
CA SER A 54 -4.49 3.53 7.17
C SER A 54 -6.00 3.72 7.01
N ILE A 55 -6.43 4.63 6.13
CA ILE A 55 -7.85 4.88 5.86
C ILE A 55 -8.52 3.62 5.28
N MET A 56 -7.85 2.92 4.36
CA MET A 56 -8.42 1.71 3.76
C MET A 56 -8.59 0.59 4.80
N LYS A 57 -7.63 0.42 5.72
CA LYS A 57 -7.72 -0.59 6.78
C LYS A 57 -8.80 -0.27 7.81
N GLU A 58 -8.94 1.00 8.18
CA GLU A 58 -10.04 1.48 9.01
C GLU A 58 -11.41 1.16 8.36
N ARG A 59 -11.58 1.50 7.07
CA ARG A 59 -12.82 1.19 6.33
C ARG A 59 -13.11 -0.30 6.26
N HIS A 60 -12.09 -1.15 6.10
CA HIS A 60 -12.28 -2.61 6.13
C HIS A 60 -12.80 -3.08 7.48
N ARG A 61 -12.28 -2.55 8.60
CA ARG A 61 -12.78 -2.86 9.94
C ARG A 61 -14.25 -2.46 10.08
N ASP A 62 -14.63 -1.27 9.62
CA ASP A 62 -15.99 -0.76 9.74
C ASP A 62 -16.99 -1.62 8.94
N VAL A 63 -16.63 -2.02 7.71
CA VAL A 63 -17.45 -2.92 6.89
C VAL A 63 -17.60 -4.30 7.54
N LEU A 64 -16.52 -4.83 8.13
CA LEU A 64 -16.57 -6.09 8.86
C LEU A 64 -17.47 -6.00 10.10
N GLU A 65 -17.44 -4.89 10.83
CA GLU A 65 -18.32 -4.67 11.98
C GLU A 65 -19.79 -4.60 11.56
N ALA A 66 -20.11 -3.87 10.49
CA ALA A 66 -21.46 -3.80 9.95
C ALA A 66 -21.96 -5.18 9.49
N THR A 67 -21.09 -5.96 8.83
CA THR A 67 -21.39 -7.33 8.37
C THR A 67 -21.62 -8.27 9.55
N ASP A 68 -20.81 -8.20 10.59
CA ASP A 68 -20.97 -9.01 11.81
C ASP A 68 -22.33 -8.74 12.49
N LYS A 69 -22.71 -7.46 12.62
CA LYS A 69 -24.03 -7.08 13.14
C LYS A 69 -25.17 -7.65 12.29
N ALA A 70 -25.09 -7.49 10.96
CA ALA A 70 -26.12 -7.99 10.06
C ALA A 70 -26.29 -9.52 10.14
N ILE A 71 -25.20 -10.27 10.22
CA ILE A 71 -25.24 -11.74 10.33
C ILE A 71 -25.82 -12.18 11.68
N LYS A 72 -25.46 -11.51 12.77
CA LYS A 72 -26.01 -11.78 14.11
C LYS A 72 -27.52 -11.53 14.15
N VAL A 73 -27.98 -10.38 13.66
CA VAL A 73 -29.41 -10.08 13.55
C VAL A 73 -30.13 -11.14 12.71
N ARG A 74 -29.55 -11.55 11.57
CA ARG A 74 -30.16 -12.58 10.72
C ARG A 74 -30.26 -13.94 11.42
N LEU A 75 -29.26 -14.31 12.23
CA LEU A 75 -29.27 -15.52 13.04
C LEU A 75 -30.36 -15.47 14.11
N ASP A 76 -30.51 -14.33 14.78
CA ASP A 76 -31.53 -14.12 15.81
C ASP A 76 -32.95 -14.15 15.20
N GLU A 77 -33.15 -13.51 14.04
CA GLU A 77 -34.41 -13.56 13.29
C GLU A 77 -34.76 -14.98 12.83
N LEU A 78 -33.77 -15.77 12.40
CA LEU A 78 -33.94 -17.16 12.01
C LEU A 78 -34.40 -18.00 13.21
N ARG A 79 -33.73 -17.85 14.36
CA ARG A 79 -34.06 -18.56 15.61
C ARG A 79 -35.42 -18.15 16.18
N ALA A 80 -35.79 -16.89 16.05
CA ALA A 80 -37.10 -16.38 16.44
C ALA A 80 -38.23 -16.79 15.47
N GLY A 81 -37.91 -17.44 14.35
CA GLY A 81 -38.88 -17.82 13.32
C GLY A 81 -39.44 -16.65 12.51
N VAL A 82 -38.89 -15.45 12.68
CA VAL A 82 -39.25 -14.21 11.94
C VAL A 82 -38.72 -14.29 10.51
N TYR A 83 -37.49 -14.78 10.35
CA TYR A 83 -36.90 -15.03 9.05
C TYR A 83 -37.05 -16.50 8.66
N LYS A 84 -37.65 -16.76 7.50
CA LYS A 84 -37.75 -18.10 6.90
C LYS A 84 -36.96 -18.11 5.59
N PRO A 85 -35.86 -18.86 5.50
CA PRO A 85 -35.09 -18.97 4.27
C PRO A 85 -35.97 -19.48 3.13
N ALA A 86 -35.75 -18.97 1.91
CA ALA A 86 -36.44 -19.48 0.73
C ALA A 86 -36.09 -20.97 0.49
N PRO A 87 -36.99 -21.75 -0.14
CA PRO A 87 -36.66 -23.11 -0.56
C PRO A 87 -35.39 -23.15 -1.41
N GLY A 88 -34.45 -24.04 -1.08
CA GLY A 88 -33.15 -24.13 -1.76
C GLY A 88 -32.09 -23.11 -1.29
N SER A 89 -32.39 -22.28 -0.28
CA SER A 89 -31.41 -21.37 0.30
C SER A 89 -30.24 -22.13 0.93
N LEU A 90 -29.01 -21.69 0.64
CA LEU A 90 -27.80 -22.15 1.32
C LEU A 90 -27.63 -21.53 2.72
N VAL A 91 -28.49 -20.56 3.08
CA VAL A 91 -28.49 -19.90 4.38
C VAL A 91 -29.22 -20.77 5.39
N SER A 92 -28.45 -21.44 6.25
CA SER A 92 -28.91 -22.20 7.42
C SER A 92 -28.37 -21.60 8.71
N GLU A 93 -28.91 -22.02 9.85
CA GLU A 93 -28.40 -21.62 11.17
C GLU A 93 -26.90 -21.93 11.30
N ASP A 94 -26.48 -23.15 10.95
CA ASP A 94 -25.07 -23.56 10.97
C ASP A 94 -24.19 -22.67 10.10
N SER A 95 -24.68 -22.25 8.92
CA SER A 95 -23.93 -21.37 8.03
C SER A 95 -23.71 -19.99 8.65
N LEU A 96 -24.72 -19.44 9.32
CA LEU A 96 -24.65 -18.15 10.00
C LEU A 96 -23.75 -18.23 11.23
N VAL A 97 -23.85 -19.29 12.04
CA VAL A 97 -22.96 -19.51 13.20
C VAL A 97 -21.50 -19.61 12.75
N ARG A 98 -21.22 -20.34 11.66
CA ARG A 98 -19.85 -20.39 11.08
C ARG A 98 -19.41 -19.01 10.59
N ALA A 99 -20.29 -18.26 9.94
CA ALA A 99 -19.97 -16.92 9.46
C ALA A 99 -19.63 -15.95 10.61
N VAL A 100 -20.38 -15.97 11.72
CA VAL A 100 -20.06 -15.19 12.93
C VAL A 100 -18.66 -15.54 13.44
N ARG A 101 -18.34 -16.84 13.60
CA ARG A 101 -17.01 -17.29 14.05
C ARG A 101 -15.89 -16.80 13.12
N LYS A 102 -16.10 -16.89 11.80
CA LYS A 102 -15.15 -16.40 10.79
C LYS A 102 -14.98 -14.89 10.86
N ASN A 103 -16.06 -14.13 11.09
CA ASN A 103 -16.01 -12.69 11.19
C ASN A 103 -15.25 -12.23 12.44
N LEU A 104 -15.42 -12.89 13.58
CA LEU A 104 -14.64 -12.60 14.80
C LEU A 104 -13.13 -12.74 14.54
N ALA A 105 -12.70 -13.85 13.91
CA ALA A 105 -11.30 -14.06 13.56
C ALA A 105 -10.79 -13.05 12.52
N THR A 106 -11.66 -12.54 11.65
CA THR A 106 -11.29 -11.54 10.64
C THR A 106 -11.20 -10.15 11.25
N ARG A 107 -12.08 -9.81 12.20
CA ARG A 107 -12.06 -8.56 12.95
C ARG A 107 -10.78 -8.43 13.77
N ALA A 108 -10.36 -9.47 14.48
CA ALA A 108 -9.11 -9.45 15.24
C ALA A 108 -7.90 -9.10 14.34
N ARG A 109 -7.79 -9.76 13.18
CA ARG A 109 -6.74 -9.47 12.19
C ARG A 109 -6.85 -8.07 11.59
N ALA A 110 -8.08 -7.56 11.39
CA ALA A 110 -8.30 -6.21 10.87
C ALA A 110 -7.82 -5.13 11.85
N MET A 111 -7.96 -5.35 13.16
CA MET A 111 -7.40 -4.46 14.18
C MET A 111 -5.87 -4.44 14.15
N ASP A 112 -5.23 -5.61 14.02
CA ASP A 112 -3.77 -5.69 13.88
C ASP A 112 -3.27 -5.04 12.58
N ASP A 113 -4.04 -5.15 11.50
CA ASP A 113 -3.75 -4.50 10.21
C ASP A 113 -3.82 -2.97 10.31
N GLU A 114 -4.79 -2.43 11.06
CA GLU A 114 -4.94 -0.99 11.31
C GLU A 114 -3.75 -0.43 12.09
N LEU A 115 -3.34 -1.12 13.17
CA LEU A 115 -2.16 -0.76 13.95
C LEU A 115 -0.90 -0.76 13.08
N ARG A 116 -0.69 -1.82 12.29
CA ARG A 116 0.46 -1.90 11.37
C ARG A 116 0.44 -0.80 10.30
N ALA A 117 -0.74 -0.40 9.83
CA ALA A 117 -0.88 0.71 8.89
C ALA A 117 -0.51 2.06 9.53
N ALA A 118 -0.96 2.29 10.78
CA ALA A 118 -0.58 3.47 11.55
C ALA A 118 0.93 3.53 11.82
N GLU A 119 1.54 2.41 12.22
CA GLU A 119 3.00 2.30 12.40
C GLU A 119 3.77 2.59 11.10
N LYS A 120 3.26 2.10 9.95
CA LYS A 120 3.85 2.38 8.64
C LYS A 120 3.80 3.88 8.31
N LEU A 121 2.67 4.53 8.56
CA LEU A 121 2.52 5.98 8.37
C LEU A 121 3.44 6.77 9.30
N GLU A 122 3.51 6.40 10.57
CA GLU A 122 4.40 7.05 11.52
C GLU A 122 5.88 6.86 11.12
N ARG A 123 6.26 5.67 10.67
CA ARG A 123 7.60 5.41 10.14
C ARG A 123 7.90 6.29 8.93
N ALA A 124 6.95 6.43 8.02
CA ALA A 124 7.06 7.31 6.86
C ALA A 124 7.32 8.77 7.27
N ARG A 125 6.54 9.29 8.22
CA ARG A 125 6.71 10.65 8.77
C ARG A 125 8.05 10.82 9.48
N ARG A 126 8.50 9.81 10.23
CA ARG A 126 9.83 9.82 10.89
C ARG A 126 10.97 9.84 9.88
N LEU A 127 10.88 9.06 8.80
CA LEU A 127 11.89 9.06 7.73
C LEU A 127 11.96 10.41 7.01
N GLU A 128 10.82 11.07 6.78
CA GLU A 128 10.77 12.43 6.24
C GLU A 128 11.44 13.43 7.20
N ALA A 129 11.08 13.39 8.48
CA ALA A 129 11.62 14.30 9.50
C ALA A 129 13.13 14.10 9.74
N ALA A 130 13.61 12.85 9.75
CA ALA A 130 15.03 12.52 9.81
C ALA A 130 15.77 12.85 8.50
N GLY A 131 15.01 13.10 7.43
CA GLY A 131 15.59 13.36 6.14
C GLY A 131 16.33 12.14 5.57
N TRP A 132 15.86 10.94 5.88
CA TRP A 132 16.49 9.69 5.48
C TRP A 132 16.66 9.58 3.96
N ARG A 133 17.81 9.11 3.48
CA ARG A 133 18.06 8.87 2.05
C ARG A 133 18.42 7.40 1.83
N MET A 134 17.98 6.87 0.69
CA MET A 134 18.41 5.53 0.29
C MET A 134 19.90 5.59 -0.06
N GLY A 135 20.70 4.79 0.64
CA GLY A 135 22.11 4.61 0.33
C GLY A 135 22.30 3.71 -0.88
N TRP A 136 23.51 3.71 -1.44
CA TRP A 136 23.90 2.84 -2.57
C TRP A 136 24.14 1.38 -2.17
N ALA A 137 24.12 1.10 -0.87
CA ALA A 137 24.19 -0.24 -0.30
C ALA A 137 22.87 -0.56 0.39
N CYS A 138 22.42 -1.80 0.26
CA CYS A 138 21.30 -2.32 1.03
C CYS A 138 21.87 -2.83 2.37
N PRO A 139 21.65 -2.14 3.50
CA PRO A 139 22.04 -2.68 4.79
C PRO A 139 21.29 -3.99 5.04
N PRO A 140 21.90 -4.97 5.73
CA PRO A 140 21.24 -6.23 6.04
C PRO A 140 19.94 -5.94 6.82
N VAL A 141 18.91 -6.73 6.52
CA VAL A 141 17.56 -6.56 7.09
C VAL A 141 17.64 -6.55 8.62
N GLY A 142 17.33 -5.41 9.23
CA GLY A 142 17.29 -5.24 10.69
C GLY A 142 18.15 -4.10 11.26
N GLU A 143 19.08 -3.54 10.49
CA GLU A 143 20.06 -2.57 11.02
C GLU A 143 19.82 -1.10 10.63
N ALA A 144 18.80 -0.80 9.83
CA ALA A 144 18.44 0.59 9.53
C ALA A 144 17.75 1.23 10.74
N GLN A 145 18.55 1.74 11.69
CA GLN A 145 18.08 2.74 12.65
C GLN A 145 17.73 4.04 11.88
N PRO A 146 16.67 4.75 12.33
CA PRO A 146 16.18 5.96 11.68
C PRO A 146 17.24 7.08 11.60
#